data_AF-A0A6L6BYU1-F1
#
_entry.id   AF-A0A6L6BYU1-F1
#
_cell.length_a   1.000
_cell.length_b   1.000
_cell.length_c   1.000
_cell.angle_alpha   90.00
_cell.angle_beta   90.00
_cell.angle_gamma   90.00
#
_symmetry.space_group_name_H-M   'P 1'
#
loop_
_entity.id
_entity.type
_entity.pdbx_description
1 polymer ?
#
loop_
_entity_poly.entity_id
_entity_poly.type
_entity_poly.pdbx_seq_one_letter_code
_entity_poly.pdbx_strand_id
1 'polypeptide(L)'
;MSTRFSAKQKRSVHRISAAACAALVTTVLLVACVPPVAPGPTVRPQPIGRGKVANSTIEPSAGCSSATPRPPAGRSVLRVTTAHGSRNALLDLPAAATTPAGSAGSEPLPVLVSLHPFTLNARVWDQYSQLAAAGTARNYIVITPLGSEPGPRWAVPGGLEYGVDDLGYLSAALDTVEDSLCVDRNREFAAGFSAGAAMAQALSCTMPWRMAGIAASGGSNLTDLCPESAGTDVMILHGSADPIAPLSGSKVAFAPPEGLSVDEVVATNAARSDCDPRAVSEQLFSSVIVDTYQGCSENHRVQYWRMIGAGHTWAGATTLVEFITGPTNMQISATERVLDFFDAHTP
;
A
#
# COMPACT_ATOMS: atom_id res chain seq x y z
N MET A 1 -25.67 -54.61 49.24
CA MET A 1 -24.83 -54.67 48.02
C MET A 1 -23.69 -53.67 48.25
N SER A 2 -22.56 -54.04 48.87
CA SER A 2 -21.43 -54.83 48.35
C SER A 2 -21.03 -54.37 46.94
N THR A 3 -19.84 -53.84 46.66
CA THR A 3 -18.50 -54.17 47.20
C THR A 3 -17.50 -53.01 47.12
N ARG A 4 -16.53 -53.03 48.05
CA ARG A 4 -15.34 -52.17 48.24
C ARG A 4 -14.20 -52.55 47.28
N PHE A 5 -13.14 -51.73 47.21
CA PHE A 5 -11.71 -52.03 47.52
C PHE A 5 -10.82 -50.90 46.92
N SER A 6 -10.25 -49.99 47.72
CA SER A 6 -9.05 -50.06 48.60
C SER A 6 -7.71 -49.87 47.86
N ALA A 7 -6.95 -48.87 48.33
CA ALA A 7 -5.58 -48.57 47.95
C ALA A 7 -4.56 -49.32 48.84
N LYS A 8 -3.42 -49.74 48.26
CA LYS A 8 -2.02 -49.78 48.78
C LYS A 8 -1.25 -51.05 48.35
N GLN A 9 0.08 -50.88 48.36
CA GLN A 9 1.21 -51.84 48.22
C GLN A 9 1.67 -52.11 46.77
N LYS A 10 2.97 -52.14 46.42
CA LYS A 10 4.22 -52.37 47.16
C LYS A 10 5.43 -51.85 46.35
N ARG A 11 6.45 -51.34 47.05
CA ARG A 11 7.84 -51.20 46.55
C ARG A 11 8.52 -52.59 46.56
N SER A 12 9.40 -52.88 45.59
CA SER A 12 10.80 -53.38 45.80
C SER A 12 11.36 -54.18 44.59
N VAL A 13 12.34 -53.58 43.89
CA VAL A 13 13.69 -54.09 43.57
C VAL A 13 13.83 -55.30 42.62
N HIS A 14 14.56 -55.11 41.50
CA HIS A 14 15.81 -55.83 41.16
C HIS A 14 16.65 -55.05 40.14
N ARG A 15 17.97 -55.00 40.42
CA ARG A 15 19.07 -54.39 39.65
C ARG A 15 19.56 -55.36 38.55
N ILE A 16 20.60 -54.91 37.80
CA ILE A 16 21.60 -55.65 36.97
C ILE A 16 21.29 -55.46 35.46
N SER A 17 22.14 -54.91 34.58
CA SER A 17 23.58 -54.63 34.61
C SER A 17 23.98 -53.57 33.57
N ALA A 18 25.05 -52.84 33.88
CA ALA A 18 25.90 -52.15 32.92
C ALA A 18 27.00 -53.10 32.42
N ALA A 19 27.22 -53.20 31.10
CA ALA A 19 28.53 -53.48 30.47
C ALA A 19 28.38 -53.71 28.95
N ALA A 20 29.35 -53.18 28.19
CA ALA A 20 29.66 -53.37 26.76
C ALA A 20 28.68 -52.72 25.76
N CYS A 21 29.06 -51.80 24.88
CA CYS A 21 30.33 -51.65 24.17
C CYS A 21 30.79 -50.19 24.11
N ALA A 22 31.99 -49.92 24.61
CA ALA A 22 32.83 -48.82 24.15
C ALA A 22 33.93 -49.43 23.27
N ALA A 23 33.99 -49.04 22.01
CA ALA A 23 35.21 -49.11 21.20
C ALA A 23 35.11 -48.12 20.02
N LEU A 24 35.84 -47.02 20.16
CA LEU A 24 36.58 -46.28 19.12
C LEU A 24 35.87 -45.89 17.81
N VAL A 25 35.58 -44.58 17.66
CA VAL A 25 36.28 -43.75 16.66
C VAL A 25 36.46 -42.34 17.25
N THR A 26 37.72 -41.99 17.45
CA THR A 26 38.21 -40.65 17.75
C THR A 26 38.27 -39.84 16.46
N THR A 27 37.49 -38.78 16.33
CA THR A 27 37.77 -37.71 15.36
C THR A 27 37.51 -36.36 16.03
N VAL A 28 38.60 -35.69 16.36
CA VAL A 28 38.63 -34.27 16.71
C VAL A 28 38.28 -33.49 15.44
N LEU A 29 37.24 -32.66 15.50
CA LEU A 29 37.09 -31.54 14.57
C LEU A 29 36.66 -30.32 15.37
N LEU A 30 37.55 -29.33 15.31
CA LEU A 30 37.48 -28.02 15.94
C LEU A 30 36.08 -27.41 15.88
N VAL A 31 35.52 -27.08 17.05
CA VAL A 31 34.50 -26.03 17.13
C VAL A 31 35.22 -24.72 16.83
N ALA A 32 35.24 -24.32 15.56
CA ALA A 32 35.60 -22.97 15.20
C ALA A 32 34.49 -22.05 15.76
N CYS A 33 34.87 -21.15 16.66
CA CYS A 33 34.10 -19.94 16.93
C CYS A 33 33.93 -19.21 15.60
N VAL A 34 32.79 -19.39 14.94
CA VAL A 34 32.38 -18.53 13.84
C VAL A 34 31.84 -17.26 14.49
N PRO A 35 32.50 -16.10 14.37
CA PRO A 35 31.91 -14.85 14.80
C PRO A 35 30.61 -14.63 14.02
N PRO A 36 29.62 -13.93 14.60
CA PRO A 36 28.38 -13.62 13.89
C PRO A 36 28.73 -12.97 12.56
N VAL A 37 28.20 -13.55 11.48
CA VAL A 37 28.31 -13.01 10.13
C VAL A 37 27.72 -11.61 10.19
N ALA A 38 28.54 -10.59 9.91
CA ALA A 38 28.05 -9.23 9.76
C ALA A 38 26.93 -9.24 8.72
N PRO A 39 25.82 -8.49 8.92
CA PRO A 39 24.77 -8.41 7.93
C PRO A 39 25.40 -8.06 6.58
N GLY A 40 25.14 -8.90 5.57
CA GLY A 40 25.59 -8.63 4.23
C GLY A 40 25.09 -7.27 3.76
N PRO A 41 25.76 -6.62 2.80
CA PRO A 41 25.28 -5.38 2.23
C PRO A 41 23.81 -5.56 1.84
N THR A 42 22.94 -4.67 2.31
CA THR A 42 21.54 -4.61 1.93
C THR A 42 21.49 -4.48 0.40
N VAL A 43 21.14 -5.56 -0.28
CA VAL A 43 20.85 -5.51 -1.71
C VAL A 43 19.58 -4.70 -1.84
N ARG A 44 19.72 -3.41 -2.18
CA ARG A 44 18.57 -2.59 -2.59
C ARG A 44 17.91 -3.34 -3.75
N PRO A 45 16.60 -3.65 -3.68
CA PRO A 45 15.88 -4.20 -4.80
C PRO A 45 16.15 -3.33 -6.04
N GLN A 46 16.44 -3.97 -7.18
CA GLN A 46 16.54 -3.25 -8.46
C GLN A 46 15.22 -2.49 -8.68
N PRO A 47 15.27 -1.22 -9.13
CA PRO A 47 14.06 -0.49 -9.46
C PRO A 47 13.20 -1.28 -10.45
N ILE A 48 11.96 -1.58 -10.08
CA ILE A 48 10.96 -2.17 -10.97
C ILE A 48 10.28 -1.03 -11.73
N GLY A 49 10.26 -1.13 -13.06
CA GLY A 49 9.58 -0.17 -13.94
C GLY A 49 10.35 1.13 -14.14
N ARG A 50 9.70 2.07 -14.84
CA ARG A 50 10.27 3.39 -15.13
C ARG A 50 10.06 4.31 -13.93
N GLY A 51 11.00 5.23 -13.73
CA GLY A 51 10.95 6.21 -12.65
C GLY A 51 10.90 7.65 -13.15
N LYS A 52 10.59 8.54 -12.21
CA LYS A 52 10.73 9.98 -12.32
C LYS A 52 12.17 10.37 -12.62
N VAL A 53 12.34 11.54 -13.23
CA VAL A 53 13.64 12.15 -13.45
C VAL A 53 13.80 13.32 -12.48
N ALA A 54 14.84 13.26 -11.65
CA ALA A 54 15.13 14.31 -10.68
C ALA A 54 15.32 15.67 -11.38
N ASN A 55 14.76 16.73 -10.77
CA ASN A 55 14.83 18.13 -11.22
C ASN A 55 14.10 18.45 -12.54
N SER A 56 13.13 17.63 -12.96
CA SER A 56 12.22 17.97 -14.06
C SER A 56 10.83 18.33 -13.54
N THR A 57 10.21 19.38 -14.05
CA THR A 57 8.83 19.75 -13.68
C THR A 57 7.77 18.93 -14.43
N ILE A 58 8.13 18.37 -15.59
CA ILE A 58 7.27 17.49 -16.39
C ILE A 58 8.18 16.45 -17.02
N GLU A 59 7.82 15.17 -16.91
CA GLU A 59 8.56 14.08 -17.52
C GLU A 59 7.66 13.27 -18.48
N PRO A 60 7.60 13.65 -19.77
CA PRO A 60 6.72 12.99 -20.74
C PRO A 60 7.06 11.50 -20.91
N SER A 61 6.04 10.64 -20.96
CA SER A 61 6.19 9.22 -21.29
C SER A 61 6.43 8.99 -22.79
N ALA A 62 6.80 7.75 -23.15
CA ALA A 62 6.97 7.35 -24.55
C ALA A 62 5.68 7.53 -25.39
N GLY A 63 4.51 7.35 -24.77
CA GLY A 63 3.21 7.54 -25.39
C GLY A 63 2.94 8.98 -25.85
N CYS A 64 3.69 9.98 -25.34
CA CYS A 64 3.64 11.35 -25.84
C CYS A 64 4.19 11.51 -27.26
N SER A 65 4.97 10.55 -27.75
CA SER A 65 5.51 10.49 -29.11
C SER A 65 4.92 9.34 -29.94
N SER A 66 3.99 8.57 -29.37
CA SER A 66 3.42 7.41 -30.04
C SER A 66 2.45 7.81 -31.16
N ALA A 67 2.61 7.20 -32.33
CA ALA A 67 1.69 7.34 -33.46
C ALA A 67 0.46 6.42 -33.35
N THR A 68 0.37 5.60 -32.29
CA THR A 68 -0.76 4.69 -32.08
C THR A 68 -2.05 5.48 -31.84
N PRO A 69 -3.17 5.13 -32.49
CA PRO A 69 -4.46 5.74 -32.20
C PRO A 69 -4.80 5.62 -30.71
N ARG A 70 -5.13 6.74 -30.08
CA ARG A 70 -5.51 6.75 -28.66
C ARG A 70 -6.94 6.23 -28.49
N PRO A 71 -7.24 5.48 -27.42
CA PRO A 71 -8.60 5.08 -27.10
C PRO A 71 -9.52 6.31 -26.90
N PRO A 72 -10.84 6.17 -27.10
CA PRO A 72 -11.78 7.24 -26.79
C PRO A 72 -11.81 7.53 -25.28
N ALA A 73 -12.28 8.74 -24.94
CA ALA A 73 -12.53 9.13 -23.56
C ALA A 73 -13.61 8.24 -22.92
N GLY A 74 -13.58 8.16 -21.59
CA GLY A 74 -14.46 7.33 -20.80
C GLY A 74 -13.84 5.98 -20.43
N ARG A 75 -14.70 5.05 -20.02
CA ARG A 75 -14.28 3.77 -19.43
C ARG A 75 -13.99 2.71 -20.48
N SER A 76 -12.87 2.03 -20.32
CA SER A 76 -12.48 0.83 -21.05
C SER A 76 -11.87 -0.22 -20.12
N VAL A 77 -11.51 -1.38 -20.66
CA VAL A 77 -10.77 -2.41 -19.94
C VAL A 77 -9.32 -2.39 -20.43
N LEU A 78 -8.39 -2.22 -19.49
CA LEU A 78 -6.96 -2.36 -19.73
C LEU A 78 -6.55 -3.79 -19.37
N ARG A 79 -6.00 -4.53 -20.35
CA ARG A 79 -5.40 -5.84 -20.10
C ARG A 79 -3.91 -5.66 -19.84
N VAL A 80 -3.48 -5.98 -18.62
CA VAL A 80 -2.08 -5.94 -18.21
C VAL A 80 -1.51 -7.36 -18.28
N THR A 81 -0.33 -7.51 -18.85
CA THR A 81 0.33 -8.82 -18.98
C THR A 81 1.69 -8.77 -18.30
N THR A 82 1.97 -9.77 -17.49
CA THR A 82 3.24 -9.96 -16.77
C THR A 82 3.80 -11.35 -17.09
N ALA A 83 5.03 -11.64 -16.63
CA ALA A 83 5.59 -12.99 -16.70
C ALA A 83 4.73 -14.05 -15.98
N HIS A 84 3.89 -13.62 -15.04
CA HIS A 84 3.03 -14.49 -14.21
C HIS A 84 1.58 -14.58 -14.70
N GLY A 85 1.26 -13.95 -15.85
CA GLY A 85 -0.06 -14.01 -16.48
C GLY A 85 -0.67 -12.62 -16.75
N SER A 86 -1.92 -12.63 -17.23
CA SER A 86 -2.67 -11.40 -17.51
C SER A 86 -3.75 -11.13 -16.48
N ARG A 87 -3.94 -9.85 -16.14
CA ARG A 87 -5.05 -9.35 -15.32
C ARG A 87 -5.69 -8.14 -15.96
N ASN A 88 -6.94 -7.87 -15.61
CA ASN A 88 -7.69 -6.73 -16.13
C ASN A 88 -7.73 -5.60 -15.10
N ALA A 89 -7.69 -4.38 -15.59
CA ALA A 89 -7.99 -3.14 -14.88
C ALA A 89 -9.10 -2.39 -15.60
N LEU A 90 -9.85 -1.55 -14.88
CA LEU A 90 -10.64 -0.50 -15.52
C LEU A 90 -9.70 0.67 -15.84
N LEU A 91 -9.85 1.25 -17.02
CA LEU A 91 -9.13 2.44 -17.44
C LEU A 91 -10.14 3.52 -17.80
N ASP A 92 -10.08 4.63 -17.09
CA ASP A 92 -10.94 5.79 -17.30
C ASP A 92 -10.12 6.95 -17.84
N LEU A 93 -10.45 7.40 -19.06
CA LEU A 93 -9.71 8.42 -19.78
C LEU A 93 -10.46 9.76 -19.81
N PRO A 94 -9.83 10.88 -19.44
CA PRO A 94 -10.39 12.20 -19.64
C PRO A 94 -10.38 12.56 -21.13
N ALA A 95 -11.18 13.57 -21.53
CA ALA A 95 -11.19 14.05 -22.91
C ALA A 95 -9.79 14.46 -23.40
N ALA A 96 -8.98 15.08 -22.53
CA ALA A 96 -7.61 15.48 -22.83
C ALA A 96 -6.69 14.30 -23.22
N ALA A 97 -6.95 13.09 -22.72
CA ALA A 97 -6.13 11.92 -23.05
C ALA A 97 -6.29 11.50 -24.52
N THR A 98 -7.36 11.91 -25.19
CA THR A 98 -7.64 11.56 -26.60
C THR A 98 -6.90 12.44 -27.60
N THR A 99 -6.36 13.58 -27.18
CA THR A 99 -5.63 14.51 -28.05
C THR A 99 -4.38 13.83 -28.62
N PRO A 100 -4.18 13.74 -29.96
CA PRO A 100 -3.05 13.01 -30.51
C PRO A 100 -1.68 13.55 -30.04
N ALA A 101 -0.73 12.63 -29.89
CA ALA A 101 0.66 12.93 -29.56
C ALA A 101 1.25 14.02 -30.49
N GLY A 102 2.00 14.96 -29.91
CA GLY A 102 2.62 16.06 -30.66
C GLY A 102 1.67 17.13 -31.21
N SER A 103 0.36 17.02 -30.99
CA SER A 103 -0.60 18.08 -31.33
C SER A 103 -0.52 19.24 -30.34
N ALA A 104 -0.80 20.47 -30.80
CA ALA A 104 -0.96 21.61 -29.90
C ALA A 104 -2.04 21.28 -28.85
N GLY A 105 -1.67 21.33 -27.56
CA GLY A 105 -2.55 20.96 -26.44
C GLY A 105 -2.46 19.49 -25.97
N SER A 106 -1.56 18.67 -26.53
CA SER A 106 -1.22 17.35 -25.95
C SER A 106 -0.24 17.53 -24.78
N GLU A 107 -0.74 17.92 -23.62
CA GLU A 107 0.05 17.98 -22.39
C GLU A 107 0.14 16.60 -21.73
N PRO A 108 1.31 16.20 -21.18
CA PRO A 108 1.43 15.02 -20.34
C PRO A 108 0.45 15.06 -19.16
N LEU A 109 -0.32 13.99 -18.99
CA LEU A 109 -1.38 13.91 -17.98
C LEU A 109 -0.93 13.16 -16.72
N PRO A 110 -1.42 13.54 -15.53
CA PRO A 110 -1.17 12.78 -14.33
C PRO A 110 -1.92 11.44 -14.34
N VAL A 111 -1.40 10.45 -13.63
CA VAL A 111 -2.01 9.12 -13.48
C VAL A 111 -2.43 8.91 -12.02
N LEU A 112 -3.62 8.36 -11.82
CA LEU A 112 -4.12 7.92 -10.52
C LEU A 112 -4.40 6.41 -10.54
N VAL A 113 -3.74 5.66 -9.68
CA VAL A 113 -4.04 4.26 -9.41
C VAL A 113 -5.03 4.16 -8.25
N SER A 114 -6.26 3.70 -8.53
CA SER A 114 -7.36 3.57 -7.56
C SER A 114 -7.44 2.14 -7.02
N LEU A 115 -6.98 1.94 -5.79
CA LEU A 115 -6.75 0.63 -5.17
C LEU A 115 -7.92 0.22 -4.26
N HIS A 116 -8.58 -0.87 -4.63
CA HIS A 116 -9.76 -1.37 -3.93
C HIS A 116 -9.44 -2.03 -2.57
N PRO A 117 -10.39 -2.04 -1.61
CA PRO A 117 -10.27 -2.80 -0.37
C PRO A 117 -10.48 -4.31 -0.61
N PHE A 118 -10.23 -5.12 0.42
CA PHE A 118 -10.36 -6.57 0.33
C PHE A 118 -11.76 -6.99 -0.13
N THR A 119 -11.85 -7.93 -1.09
CA THR A 119 -13.07 -8.50 -1.70
C THR A 119 -13.95 -7.57 -2.56
N LEU A 120 -13.76 -6.25 -2.52
CA LEU A 120 -14.50 -5.36 -3.44
C LEU A 120 -13.79 -5.35 -4.79
N ASN A 121 -14.50 -5.74 -5.85
CA ASN A 121 -13.97 -5.59 -7.20
C ASN A 121 -13.88 -4.12 -7.63
N ALA A 122 -13.07 -3.89 -8.67
CA ALA A 122 -12.78 -2.56 -9.20
C ALA A 122 -14.04 -1.73 -9.50
N ARG A 123 -15.13 -2.34 -9.98
CA ARG A 123 -16.37 -1.61 -10.30
C ARG A 123 -17.11 -1.15 -9.05
N VAL A 124 -17.22 -2.03 -8.04
CA VAL A 124 -17.89 -1.68 -6.77
C VAL A 124 -17.05 -0.65 -6.02
N TRP A 125 -15.73 -0.81 -6.01
CA TRP A 125 -14.81 0.16 -5.43
C TRP A 125 -14.92 1.54 -6.08
N ASP A 126 -14.96 1.61 -7.40
CA ASP A 126 -15.14 2.87 -8.12
C ASP A 126 -16.49 3.53 -7.80
N GLN A 127 -17.57 2.75 -7.73
CA GLN A 127 -18.88 3.29 -7.32
C GLN A 127 -18.88 3.80 -5.87
N TYR A 128 -18.10 3.19 -4.99
CA TYR A 128 -18.00 3.59 -3.59
C TYR A 128 -17.09 4.81 -3.39
N SER A 129 -15.95 4.85 -4.06
CA SER A 129 -14.93 5.90 -3.90
C SER A 129 -15.12 7.09 -4.84
N GLN A 130 -15.77 6.91 -5.99
CA GLN A 130 -15.91 7.93 -7.04
C GLN A 130 -14.57 8.48 -7.59
N LEU A 131 -13.44 7.83 -7.31
CA LEU A 131 -12.10 8.30 -7.71
C LEU A 131 -11.95 8.40 -9.23
N ALA A 132 -12.54 7.50 -10.02
CA ALA A 132 -12.41 7.60 -11.47
C ALA A 132 -13.17 8.79 -12.05
N ALA A 133 -14.41 9.00 -11.59
CA ALA A 133 -15.22 10.13 -12.06
C ALA A 133 -14.61 11.48 -11.65
N ALA A 134 -14.22 11.63 -10.38
CA ALA A 134 -13.61 12.85 -9.88
C ALA A 134 -12.20 13.09 -10.47
N GLY A 135 -11.39 12.04 -10.60
CA GLY A 135 -10.05 12.12 -11.19
C GLY A 135 -10.07 12.50 -12.66
N THR A 136 -10.92 11.86 -13.48
CA THR A 136 -11.04 12.22 -14.91
C THR A 136 -11.59 13.63 -15.10
N ALA A 137 -12.47 14.13 -14.22
CA ALA A 137 -12.91 15.53 -14.23
C ALA A 137 -11.76 16.52 -13.97
N ARG A 138 -10.68 16.08 -13.31
CA ARG A 138 -9.43 16.83 -13.08
C ARG A 138 -8.30 16.44 -14.05
N ASN A 139 -8.63 15.79 -15.17
CA ASN A 139 -7.70 15.33 -16.21
C ASN A 139 -6.70 14.24 -15.79
N TYR A 140 -6.98 13.49 -14.73
CA TYR A 140 -6.21 12.28 -14.44
C TYR A 140 -6.61 11.15 -15.39
N ILE A 141 -5.61 10.41 -15.86
CA ILE A 141 -5.81 9.04 -16.35
C ILE A 141 -5.97 8.15 -15.12
N VAL A 142 -7.13 7.51 -14.96
CA VAL A 142 -7.40 6.69 -13.77
C VAL A 142 -7.35 5.21 -14.11
N ILE A 143 -6.47 4.47 -13.42
CA ILE A 143 -6.36 3.02 -13.51
C ILE A 143 -7.00 2.44 -12.23
N THR A 144 -8.05 1.63 -12.37
CA THR A 144 -8.63 0.88 -11.25
C THR A 144 -8.30 -0.61 -11.43
N PRO A 145 -7.12 -1.05 -10.97
CA PRO A 145 -6.66 -2.42 -11.16
C PRO A 145 -7.49 -3.42 -10.36
N LEU A 146 -7.66 -4.63 -10.89
CA LEU A 146 -8.19 -5.76 -10.13
C LEU A 146 -7.04 -6.53 -9.45
N GLY A 147 -7.16 -6.70 -8.13
CA GLY A 147 -6.27 -7.53 -7.33
C GLY A 147 -6.31 -9.01 -7.71
N SER A 148 -5.51 -9.82 -7.03
CA SER A 148 -5.33 -11.24 -7.31
C SER A 148 -6.49 -12.13 -6.80
N GLU A 149 -6.58 -13.35 -7.33
CA GLU A 149 -7.50 -14.41 -6.86
C GLU A 149 -6.80 -15.35 -5.84
N PRO A 150 -7.54 -16.10 -4.99
CA PRO A 150 -8.98 -15.96 -4.70
C PRO A 150 -9.26 -14.58 -4.08
N GLY A 151 -10.21 -13.84 -4.64
CA GLY A 151 -10.34 -12.43 -4.28
C GLY A 151 -11.38 -11.66 -5.11
N PRO A 152 -11.22 -10.34 -5.19
CA PRO A 152 -9.93 -9.67 -5.36
C PRO A 152 -9.25 -9.24 -4.05
N ARG A 153 -7.91 -9.33 -4.00
CA ARG A 153 -7.04 -9.01 -2.84
C ARG A 153 -5.67 -8.46 -3.28
N TRP A 154 -4.89 -7.97 -2.32
CA TRP A 154 -3.53 -7.45 -2.53
C TRP A 154 -2.52 -8.20 -1.69
N ALA A 155 -1.42 -8.64 -2.30
CA ALA A 155 -0.21 -9.07 -1.61
C ALA A 155 0.69 -7.86 -1.36
N VAL A 156 1.02 -7.61 -0.10
CA VAL A 156 1.90 -6.51 0.32
C VAL A 156 3.01 -7.03 1.21
N PRO A 157 4.22 -6.45 1.18
CA PRO A 157 5.32 -6.83 2.07
C PRO A 157 4.91 -6.70 3.54
N GLY A 158 5.20 -7.70 4.38
CA GLY A 158 4.88 -7.71 5.81
C GLY A 158 3.39 -7.71 6.17
N GLY A 159 2.52 -7.59 5.18
CA GLY A 159 1.09 -7.79 5.31
C GLY A 159 0.69 -9.21 4.93
N LEU A 160 -0.51 -9.34 4.36
CA LEU A 160 -0.97 -10.63 3.88
C LEU A 160 -0.24 -11.03 2.61
N GLU A 161 0.67 -11.99 2.72
CA GLU A 161 1.40 -12.54 1.60
C GLU A 161 0.60 -13.68 0.94
N TYR A 162 0.55 -13.63 -0.38
CA TYR A 162 -0.32 -14.50 -1.17
C TYR A 162 0.41 -15.24 -2.30
N GLY A 163 1.74 -15.13 -2.34
CA GLY A 163 2.58 -15.76 -3.36
C GLY A 163 2.36 -15.20 -4.77
N VAL A 164 1.82 -13.98 -4.88
CA VAL A 164 1.56 -13.28 -6.14
C VAL A 164 2.31 -11.95 -6.15
N ASP A 165 2.80 -11.57 -7.33
CA ASP A 165 3.50 -10.30 -7.52
C ASP A 165 2.52 -9.20 -7.93
N ASP A 166 1.87 -8.61 -6.92
CA ASP A 166 0.94 -7.49 -7.14
C ASP A 166 1.67 -6.18 -7.42
N LEU A 167 2.86 -5.98 -6.83
CA LEU A 167 3.72 -4.82 -7.12
C LEU A 167 4.18 -4.82 -8.58
N GLY A 168 4.69 -5.93 -9.09
CA GLY A 168 5.09 -6.07 -10.50
C GLY A 168 3.93 -5.90 -11.47
N TYR A 169 2.72 -6.33 -11.11
CA TYR A 169 1.52 -6.08 -11.91
C TYR A 169 1.13 -4.60 -11.95
N LEU A 170 1.16 -3.89 -10.82
CA LEU A 170 0.86 -2.47 -10.78
C LEU A 170 1.89 -1.66 -11.57
N SER A 171 3.18 -2.03 -11.46
CA SER A 171 4.24 -1.46 -12.28
C SER A 171 4.01 -1.71 -13.78
N ALA A 172 3.63 -2.92 -14.17
CA ALA A 172 3.31 -3.24 -15.57
C ALA A 172 2.05 -2.52 -16.09
N ALA A 173 1.07 -2.25 -15.22
CA ALA A 173 -0.13 -1.49 -15.58
C ALA A 173 0.23 -0.04 -15.93
N LEU A 174 1.07 0.60 -15.11
CA LEU A 174 1.60 1.93 -15.37
C LEU A 174 2.46 1.94 -16.65
N ASP A 175 3.35 0.96 -16.85
CA ASP A 175 4.16 0.85 -18.08
C ASP A 175 3.27 0.77 -19.33
N THR A 176 2.18 -0.03 -19.29
CA THR A 176 1.25 -0.18 -20.42
C THR A 176 0.57 1.15 -20.78
N VAL A 177 0.22 1.95 -19.77
CA VAL A 177 -0.38 3.28 -19.95
C VAL A 177 0.67 4.28 -20.45
N GLU A 178 1.87 4.30 -19.88
CA GLU A 178 2.97 5.17 -20.32
C GLU A 178 3.38 4.95 -21.78
N ASP A 179 3.33 3.70 -22.25
CA ASP A 179 3.70 3.35 -23.64
C ASP A 179 2.65 3.79 -24.67
N SER A 180 1.38 3.92 -24.25
CA SER A 180 0.25 4.15 -25.15
C SER A 180 -0.36 5.54 -25.04
N LEU A 181 -0.20 6.21 -23.90
CA LEU A 181 -0.80 7.50 -23.58
C LEU A 181 0.27 8.51 -23.17
N CYS A 182 -0.01 9.79 -23.38
CA CYS A 182 0.91 10.85 -22.98
C CYS A 182 0.76 11.14 -21.47
N VAL A 183 1.62 10.50 -20.69
CA VAL A 183 1.65 10.58 -19.22
C VAL A 183 2.79 11.46 -18.77
N ASP A 184 2.57 12.19 -17.69
CA ASP A 184 3.64 12.82 -16.92
C ASP A 184 4.14 11.87 -15.83
N ARG A 185 5.33 11.31 -16.02
CA ARG A 185 5.93 10.34 -15.09
C ARG A 185 6.26 10.96 -13.73
N ASN A 186 6.34 12.29 -13.63
CA ASN A 186 6.50 12.98 -12.35
C ASN A 186 5.18 13.15 -11.59
N ARG A 187 4.04 12.72 -12.15
CA ARG A 187 2.70 12.83 -11.55
C ARG A 187 1.94 11.51 -11.60
N GLU A 188 2.59 10.44 -11.14
CA GLU A 188 1.97 9.14 -10.91
C GLU A 188 1.61 8.97 -9.44
N PHE A 189 0.32 8.84 -9.13
CA PHE A 189 -0.20 8.77 -7.77
C PHE A 189 -0.96 7.47 -7.53
N ALA A 190 -1.06 7.05 -6.27
CA ALA A 190 -1.88 5.92 -5.87
C ALA A 190 -2.76 6.28 -4.67
N ALA A 191 -4.04 5.93 -4.71
CA ALA A 191 -4.96 6.09 -3.60
C ALA A 191 -5.73 4.81 -3.33
N GLY A 192 -5.94 4.49 -2.05
CA GLY A 192 -6.67 3.28 -1.70
C GLY A 192 -7.26 3.28 -0.30
N PHE A 193 -8.13 2.29 -0.07
CA PHE A 193 -8.81 2.08 1.19
C PHE A 193 -8.55 0.67 1.75
N SER A 194 -8.37 0.53 3.06
CA SER A 194 -8.17 -0.77 3.73
C SER A 194 -6.99 -1.56 3.12
N ALA A 195 -7.19 -2.77 2.60
CA ALA A 195 -6.14 -3.50 1.86
C ALA A 195 -5.57 -2.71 0.66
N GLY A 196 -6.36 -1.84 0.02
CA GLY A 196 -5.87 -0.92 -1.01
C GLY A 196 -5.02 0.22 -0.45
N ALA A 197 -5.28 0.65 0.79
CA ALA A 197 -4.43 1.60 1.51
C ALA A 197 -3.10 0.97 1.91
N ALA A 198 -3.11 -0.31 2.30
CA ALA A 198 -1.90 -1.10 2.51
C ALA A 198 -1.05 -1.17 1.24
N MET A 199 -1.69 -1.44 0.09
CA MET A 199 -0.99 -1.46 -1.20
C MET A 199 -0.46 -0.06 -1.60
N ALA A 200 -1.22 1.01 -1.36
CA ALA A 200 -0.75 2.38 -1.60
C ALA A 200 0.48 2.71 -0.74
N GLN A 201 0.47 2.35 0.55
CA GLN A 201 1.61 2.50 1.44
C GLN A 201 2.81 1.65 0.97
N ALA A 202 2.58 0.41 0.53
CA ALA A 202 3.62 -0.45 -0.01
C ALA A 202 4.27 0.14 -1.27
N LEU A 203 3.48 0.67 -2.21
CA LEU A 203 3.98 1.36 -3.42
C LEU A 203 4.88 2.54 -3.06
N SER A 204 4.54 3.29 -2.01
CA SER A 204 5.33 4.44 -1.57
C SER A 204 6.77 4.06 -1.24
N CYS A 205 7.00 2.88 -0.63
CA CYS A 205 8.30 2.48 -0.10
C CYS A 205 9.03 1.46 -0.99
N THR A 206 8.29 0.73 -1.81
CA THR A 206 8.84 -0.22 -2.77
C THR A 206 9.05 0.35 -4.16
N MET A 207 8.40 1.47 -4.52
CA MET A 207 8.59 2.19 -5.78
C MET A 207 8.67 3.72 -5.60
N PRO A 208 9.48 4.25 -4.65
CA PRO A 208 9.55 5.69 -4.39
C PRO A 208 10.07 6.49 -5.60
N TRP A 209 10.88 5.86 -6.45
CA TRP A 209 11.35 6.46 -7.71
C TRP A 209 10.22 6.66 -8.73
N ARG A 210 9.06 6.04 -8.55
CA ARG A 210 7.93 6.08 -9.49
C ARG A 210 6.76 6.88 -8.93
N MET A 211 6.37 6.65 -7.68
CA MET A 211 5.19 7.29 -7.09
C MET A 211 5.46 8.73 -6.65
N ALA A 212 4.80 9.70 -7.30
CA ALA A 212 4.78 11.13 -6.93
C ALA A 212 4.22 11.33 -5.52
N GLY A 213 3.13 10.65 -5.24
CA GLY A 213 2.55 10.60 -3.91
C GLY A 213 1.50 9.52 -3.78
N ILE A 214 1.12 9.26 -2.54
CA ILE A 214 0.09 8.28 -2.21
C ILE A 214 -0.92 8.85 -1.22
N ALA A 215 -2.12 8.29 -1.24
CA ALA A 215 -3.13 8.49 -0.21
C ALA A 215 -3.65 7.14 0.30
N ALA A 216 -3.50 6.90 1.60
CA ALA A 216 -3.87 5.64 2.23
C ALA A 216 -4.91 5.88 3.32
N SER A 217 -6.13 5.38 3.10
CA SER A 217 -7.25 5.53 4.03
C SER A 217 -7.56 4.22 4.78
N GLY A 218 -7.55 4.25 6.12
CA GLY A 218 -8.06 3.14 6.92
C GLY A 218 -7.32 1.80 6.74
N GLY A 219 -6.00 1.81 6.52
CA GLY A 219 -5.26 0.55 6.32
C GLY A 219 -3.78 0.71 5.99
N SER A 220 -3.20 1.89 6.22
CA SER A 220 -1.77 2.14 5.98
C SER A 220 -0.86 1.34 6.90
N ASN A 221 -1.38 0.84 8.03
CA ASN A 221 -0.67 0.01 9.00
C ASN A 221 -0.82 -1.50 8.77
N LEU A 222 -1.23 -1.90 7.56
CA LEU A 222 -1.39 -3.31 7.15
C LEU A 222 -0.32 -3.77 6.15
N THR A 223 0.85 -3.11 6.18
CA THR A 223 2.02 -3.41 5.34
C THR A 223 3.30 -2.98 6.07
N ASP A 224 4.44 -3.52 5.66
CA ASP A 224 5.77 -3.02 6.02
C ASP A 224 5.99 -1.59 5.51
N LEU A 225 6.84 -0.86 6.23
CA LEU A 225 7.05 0.57 6.01
C LEU A 225 8.32 0.93 5.22
N CYS A 226 9.19 -0.05 4.96
CA CYS A 226 10.52 0.12 4.36
C CYS A 226 11.25 1.41 4.82
N PRO A 227 11.68 1.52 6.10
CA PRO A 227 12.15 2.79 6.68
C PRO A 227 13.38 3.38 5.97
N GLU A 228 14.18 2.56 5.28
CA GLU A 228 15.37 2.99 4.54
C GLU A 228 15.09 3.46 3.09
N SER A 229 13.82 3.48 2.68
CA SER A 229 13.42 3.90 1.33
C SER A 229 13.28 5.42 1.24
N ALA A 230 13.49 5.98 0.04
CA ALA A 230 13.29 7.41 -0.21
C ALA A 230 11.83 7.83 0.06
N GLY A 231 11.63 9.11 0.38
CA GLY A 231 10.33 9.72 0.60
C GLY A 231 9.47 9.85 -0.67
N THR A 232 8.18 10.05 -0.46
CA THR A 232 7.20 10.51 -1.46
C THR A 232 6.24 11.46 -0.77
N ASP A 233 5.35 12.11 -1.53
CA ASP A 233 4.18 12.74 -0.91
C ASP A 233 3.28 11.65 -0.29
N VAL A 234 2.82 11.86 0.95
CA VAL A 234 2.01 10.88 1.69
C VAL A 234 0.87 11.57 2.41
N MET A 235 -0.36 11.15 2.11
CA MET A 235 -1.55 11.50 2.87
C MET A 235 -2.12 10.24 3.53
N ILE A 236 -2.17 10.21 4.86
CA ILE A 236 -2.83 9.15 5.61
C ILE A 236 -4.17 9.67 6.10
N LEU A 237 -5.26 8.94 5.87
CA LEU A 237 -6.57 9.23 6.47
C LEU A 237 -6.96 8.05 7.36
N HIS A 238 -7.39 8.31 8.60
CA HIS A 238 -7.79 7.20 9.47
C HIS A 238 -8.88 7.58 10.46
N GLY A 239 -9.84 6.68 10.62
CA GLY A 239 -10.91 6.80 11.61
C GLY A 239 -10.41 6.45 13.01
N SER A 240 -10.66 7.29 14.01
CA SER A 240 -10.18 7.01 15.37
C SER A 240 -10.96 5.90 16.08
N ALA A 241 -12.08 5.47 15.53
CA ALA A 241 -12.92 4.39 16.03
C ALA A 241 -13.00 3.22 15.04
N ASP A 242 -12.00 3.08 14.17
CA ASP A 242 -11.89 1.99 13.20
C ASP A 242 -11.77 0.62 13.92
N PRO A 243 -12.79 -0.27 13.80
CA PRO A 243 -12.79 -1.57 14.47
C PRO A 243 -12.03 -2.65 13.70
N ILE A 244 -11.61 -2.39 12.46
CA ILE A 244 -10.99 -3.37 11.56
C ILE A 244 -9.48 -3.17 11.48
N ALA A 245 -9.03 -1.93 11.34
CA ALA A 245 -7.63 -1.52 11.38
C ALA A 245 -7.43 -0.49 12.50
N PRO A 246 -7.35 -0.91 13.78
CA PRO A 246 -7.27 0.02 14.90
C PRO A 246 -6.04 0.93 14.83
N LEU A 247 -6.16 2.16 15.33
CA LEU A 247 -5.04 3.12 15.41
C LEU A 247 -3.81 2.56 16.12
N SER A 248 -4.01 1.74 17.15
CA SER A 248 -2.94 1.09 17.92
C SER A 248 -2.34 -0.14 17.23
N GLY A 249 -2.71 -0.41 15.99
CA GLY A 249 -2.38 -1.65 15.30
C GLY A 249 -3.32 -2.80 15.63
N SER A 250 -3.38 -3.74 14.69
CA SER A 250 -4.19 -4.95 14.85
C SER A 250 -3.47 -6.00 15.69
N LYS A 251 -4.21 -6.81 16.44
CA LYS A 251 -3.66 -7.90 17.27
C LYS A 251 -3.98 -9.28 16.70
N VAL A 252 -4.36 -9.34 15.43
CA VAL A 252 -4.84 -10.57 14.79
C VAL A 252 -3.97 -10.88 13.58
N ALA A 253 -3.58 -12.15 13.45
CA ALA A 253 -2.69 -12.62 12.39
C ALA A 253 -3.23 -12.45 10.96
N PHE A 254 -4.54 -12.18 10.81
CA PHE A 254 -5.16 -11.88 9.51
C PHE A 254 -5.13 -10.39 9.13
N ALA A 255 -4.52 -9.54 9.95
CA ALA A 255 -4.26 -8.13 9.67
C ALA A 255 -2.82 -7.75 10.06
N PRO A 256 -1.80 -8.44 9.52
CA PRO A 256 -0.40 -8.12 9.77
C PRO A 256 0.01 -6.81 9.07
N PRO A 257 1.10 -6.15 9.53
CA PRO A 257 1.89 -6.51 10.70
C PRO A 257 1.13 -6.27 12.02
N GLU A 258 1.28 -7.19 12.97
CA GLU A 258 0.60 -7.07 14.27
C GLU A 258 1.20 -5.92 15.09
N GLY A 259 0.33 -5.09 15.67
CA GLY A 259 0.71 -4.02 16.59
C GLY A 259 1.25 -2.75 15.95
N LEU A 260 1.37 -2.68 14.61
CA LEU A 260 1.83 -1.47 13.94
C LEU A 260 0.78 -0.36 14.07
N SER A 261 1.10 0.71 14.79
CA SER A 261 0.20 1.83 14.97
C SER A 261 0.21 2.79 13.79
N VAL A 262 -0.89 3.50 13.57
CA VAL A 262 -0.98 4.51 12.51
C VAL A 262 -0.03 5.68 12.77
N ASP A 263 0.21 6.04 14.03
CA ASP A 263 1.18 7.08 14.39
C ASP A 263 2.62 6.66 14.01
N GLU A 264 2.99 5.39 14.18
CA GLU A 264 4.29 4.86 13.71
C GLU A 264 4.39 4.89 12.18
N VAL A 265 3.31 4.58 11.46
CA VAL A 265 3.27 4.71 9.98
C VAL A 265 3.54 6.14 9.55
N VAL A 266 2.85 7.11 10.16
CA VAL A 266 2.99 8.53 9.81
C VAL A 266 4.40 9.02 10.15
N ALA A 267 4.91 8.69 11.33
CA ALA A 267 6.26 9.07 11.75
C ALA A 267 7.34 8.47 10.82
N THR A 268 7.16 7.23 10.37
CA THR A 268 8.11 6.60 9.43
C THR A 268 8.08 7.28 8.06
N ASN A 269 6.91 7.63 7.54
CA ASN A 269 6.82 8.39 6.28
C ASN A 269 7.44 9.80 6.41
N ALA A 270 7.23 10.47 7.54
CA ALA A 270 7.88 11.75 7.82
C ALA A 270 9.40 11.62 7.88
N ALA A 271 9.93 10.57 8.51
CA ALA A 271 11.36 10.30 8.59
C ALA A 271 11.98 9.98 7.22
N ARG A 272 11.30 9.20 6.37
CA ARG A 272 11.75 8.89 5.00
C ARG A 272 11.87 10.14 4.11
N SER A 273 11.09 11.17 4.42
CA SER A 273 11.10 12.47 3.74
C SER A 273 11.89 13.53 4.51
N ASP A 274 12.72 13.15 5.49
CA ASP A 274 13.55 14.03 6.33
C ASP A 274 12.78 15.23 6.92
N CYS A 275 11.50 15.04 7.25
CA CYS A 275 10.67 16.09 7.83
C CYS A 275 11.03 16.38 9.30
N ASP A 276 10.63 17.57 9.78
CA ASP A 276 10.57 17.84 11.21
C ASP A 276 9.67 16.79 11.89
N PRO A 277 10.11 16.13 12.97
CA PRO A 277 9.36 15.03 13.60
C PRO A 277 8.11 15.51 14.35
N ARG A 278 7.87 16.83 14.44
CA ARG A 278 6.69 17.42 15.06
C ARG A 278 5.81 18.03 13.98
N ALA A 279 4.61 17.48 13.83
CA ALA A 279 3.60 18.06 12.97
C ALA A 279 2.98 19.33 13.57
N VAL A 280 2.50 20.19 12.68
CA VAL A 280 1.56 21.27 13.02
C VAL A 280 0.15 20.70 12.89
N SER A 281 -0.60 20.71 13.99
CA SER A 281 -1.97 20.22 14.06
C SER A 281 -2.99 21.34 13.82
N GLU A 282 -3.94 21.11 12.93
CA GLU A 282 -5.06 22.02 12.65
C GLU A 282 -6.40 21.30 12.81
N GLN A 283 -7.33 21.88 13.57
CA GLN A 283 -8.72 21.41 13.62
C GLN A 283 -9.49 21.99 12.43
N LEU A 284 -9.63 21.20 11.36
CA LEU A 284 -10.30 21.65 10.14
C LEU A 284 -11.84 21.64 10.25
N PHE A 285 -12.38 20.64 10.93
CA PHE A 285 -13.82 20.49 11.22
C PHE A 285 -14.02 19.92 12.62
N SER A 286 -15.25 19.88 13.16
CA SER A 286 -15.50 19.40 14.52
C SER A 286 -14.99 17.98 14.81
N SER A 287 -14.93 17.10 13.81
CA SER A 287 -14.39 15.73 13.95
C SER A 287 -13.22 15.42 13.01
N VAL A 288 -12.54 16.44 12.49
CA VAL A 288 -11.36 16.25 11.61
C VAL A 288 -10.20 17.14 12.08
N ILE A 289 -9.09 16.48 12.42
CA ILE A 289 -7.80 17.12 12.73
C ILE A 289 -6.82 16.74 11.63
N VAL A 290 -6.03 17.69 11.16
CA VAL A 290 -4.97 17.46 10.18
C VAL A 290 -3.63 17.77 10.82
N ASP A 291 -2.76 16.77 10.89
CA ASP A 291 -1.38 16.91 11.30
C ASP A 291 -0.50 17.05 10.05
N THR A 292 0.17 18.19 9.88
CA THR A 292 1.05 18.44 8.72
C THR A 292 2.51 18.52 9.16
N TYR A 293 3.35 17.66 8.61
CA TYR A 293 4.79 17.66 8.85
C TYR A 293 5.45 18.73 7.95
N GLN A 294 6.43 19.43 8.52
CA GLN A 294 7.09 20.58 7.89
C GLN A 294 8.57 20.28 7.62
N GLY A 295 9.22 21.13 6.83
CA GLY A 295 10.67 21.07 6.64
C GLY A 295 11.20 19.82 5.92
N CYS A 296 10.32 19.08 5.24
CA CYS A 296 10.68 17.86 4.52
C CYS A 296 11.63 18.13 3.34
N SER A 297 12.53 17.18 3.06
CA SER A 297 13.39 17.20 1.88
C SER A 297 12.57 17.10 0.59
N GLU A 298 13.13 17.60 -0.51
CA GLU A 298 12.53 17.51 -1.85
C GLU A 298 11.08 18.04 -1.92
N ASN A 299 10.74 18.99 -1.04
CA ASN A 299 9.39 19.54 -0.87
C ASN A 299 8.30 18.49 -0.64
N HIS A 300 8.65 17.31 -0.13
CA HIS A 300 7.69 16.28 0.17
C HIS A 300 6.63 16.76 1.16
N ARG A 301 5.41 16.26 1.00
CA ARG A 301 4.29 16.60 1.87
C ARG A 301 3.82 15.37 2.60
N VAL A 302 3.87 15.41 3.93
CA VAL A 302 3.36 14.34 4.78
C VAL A 302 2.23 14.89 5.65
N GLN A 303 1.02 14.35 5.47
CA GLN A 303 -0.19 14.75 6.19
C GLN A 303 -0.89 13.54 6.82
N TYR A 304 -1.41 13.73 8.03
CA TYR A 304 -2.27 12.77 8.70
C TYR A 304 -3.63 13.39 9.05
N TRP A 305 -4.68 12.88 8.41
CA TRP A 305 -6.07 13.28 8.58
C TRP A 305 -6.77 12.33 9.56
N ARG A 306 -6.94 12.83 10.78
CA ARG A 306 -7.56 12.12 11.90
C ARG A 306 -9.05 12.39 11.91
N MET A 307 -9.85 11.37 11.62
CA MET A 307 -11.30 11.46 11.61
C MET A 307 -11.85 10.94 12.95
N ILE A 308 -12.10 11.84 13.87
CA ILE A 308 -12.50 11.53 15.25
C ILE A 308 -13.88 10.88 15.27
N GLY A 309 -13.96 9.71 15.92
CA GLY A 309 -15.18 8.91 16.03
C GLY A 309 -15.54 8.14 14.77
N ALA A 310 -14.85 8.33 13.64
CA ALA A 310 -15.11 7.61 12.40
C ALA A 310 -14.56 6.18 12.45
N GLY A 311 -15.24 5.27 11.77
CA GLY A 311 -14.88 3.87 11.62
C GLY A 311 -14.07 3.57 10.34
N HIS A 312 -14.06 2.29 9.96
CA HIS A 312 -13.41 1.72 8.78
C HIS A 312 -14.22 2.00 7.50
N THR A 313 -14.21 3.25 7.04
CA THR A 313 -15.03 3.68 5.89
C THR A 313 -14.27 4.68 5.03
N TRP A 314 -14.70 4.84 3.78
CA TRP A 314 -14.26 5.93 2.92
C TRP A 314 -15.06 7.19 3.25
N ALA A 315 -14.40 8.24 3.76
CA ALA A 315 -15.08 9.44 4.23
C ALA A 315 -15.91 10.11 3.12
N GLY A 316 -17.14 10.48 3.45
CA GLY A 316 -18.12 11.05 2.52
C GLY A 316 -18.88 10.02 1.68
N ALA A 317 -18.57 8.73 1.77
CA ALA A 317 -19.26 7.67 1.02
C ALA A 317 -20.30 6.93 1.88
N THR A 318 -21.47 6.65 1.32
CA THR A 318 -22.52 5.88 2.01
C THR A 318 -22.13 4.39 2.11
N THR A 319 -22.17 3.82 3.32
CA THR A 319 -21.99 2.37 3.56
C THR A 319 -23.30 1.72 4.03
N LEU A 320 -23.53 0.47 3.63
CA LEU A 320 -24.69 -0.33 4.09
C LEU A 320 -24.37 -1.19 5.33
N VAL A 321 -23.13 -1.18 5.80
CA VAL A 321 -22.61 -2.08 6.85
C VAL A 321 -21.99 -1.33 8.03
N GLU A 322 -22.53 -0.15 8.35
CA GLU A 322 -22.03 0.73 9.43
C GLU A 322 -21.94 0.02 10.79
N PHE A 323 -22.81 -0.95 11.06
CA PHE A 323 -22.77 -1.75 12.29
C PHE A 323 -21.50 -2.64 12.42
N ILE A 324 -20.81 -2.92 11.30
CA ILE A 324 -19.54 -3.66 11.26
C ILE A 324 -18.38 -2.67 11.16
N THR A 325 -18.50 -1.67 10.29
CA THR A 325 -17.40 -0.77 9.96
C THR A 325 -17.26 0.38 10.97
N GLY A 326 -18.27 0.65 11.79
CA GLY A 326 -18.38 1.91 12.52
C GLY A 326 -18.85 3.06 11.61
N PRO A 327 -19.07 4.26 12.18
CA PRO A 327 -19.71 5.38 11.49
C PRO A 327 -18.83 6.01 10.43
N THR A 328 -19.44 6.50 9.36
CA THR A 328 -18.70 7.24 8.31
C THR A 328 -18.54 8.71 8.71
N ASN A 329 -17.33 9.26 8.53
CA ASN A 329 -17.17 10.71 8.59
C ASN A 329 -17.79 11.35 7.34
N MET A 330 -18.84 12.15 7.52
CA MET A 330 -19.52 12.86 6.42
C MET A 330 -19.15 14.35 6.32
N GLN A 331 -18.19 14.85 7.12
CA GLN A 331 -17.77 16.25 7.07
C GLN A 331 -16.80 16.55 5.91
N ILE A 332 -16.16 15.52 5.37
CA ILE A 332 -15.24 15.62 4.23
C ILE A 332 -15.57 14.55 3.19
N SER A 333 -15.22 14.83 1.94
CA SER A 333 -15.08 13.81 0.89
C SER A 333 -13.61 13.39 0.84
N ALA A 334 -13.30 12.14 1.18
CA ALA A 334 -11.93 11.63 1.05
C ALA A 334 -11.44 11.76 -0.39
N THR A 335 -12.30 11.51 -1.38
CA THR A 335 -12.00 11.62 -2.81
C THR A 335 -11.52 13.02 -3.18
N GLU A 336 -12.25 14.06 -2.77
CA GLU A 336 -11.86 15.43 -3.09
C GLU A 336 -10.58 15.83 -2.35
N ARG A 337 -10.43 15.45 -1.07
CA ARG A 337 -9.22 15.78 -0.30
C ARG A 337 -7.96 15.10 -0.85
N VAL A 338 -8.09 13.86 -1.31
CA VAL A 338 -7.00 13.13 -1.96
C VAL A 338 -6.60 13.80 -3.28
N LEU A 339 -7.57 14.20 -4.10
CA LEU A 339 -7.28 14.89 -5.35
C LEU A 339 -6.70 16.29 -5.11
N ASP A 340 -7.21 17.05 -4.14
CA ASP A 340 -6.64 18.34 -3.73
C ASP A 340 -5.18 18.18 -3.27
N PHE A 341 -4.90 17.11 -2.53
CA PHE A 341 -3.53 16.78 -2.13
C PHE A 341 -2.67 16.51 -3.37
N PHE A 342 -3.07 15.64 -4.29
CA PHE A 342 -2.27 15.35 -5.49
C PHE A 342 -2.11 16.55 -6.44
N ASP A 343 -3.15 17.38 -6.61
CA ASP A 343 -3.10 18.58 -7.46
C ASP A 343 -2.10 19.62 -6.95
N ALA A 344 -1.87 19.65 -5.63
CA ALA A 344 -0.89 20.54 -5.01
C ALA A 344 0.54 19.96 -4.99
N HIS A 345 0.79 18.83 -5.67
CA HIS A 345 2.13 18.26 -5.81
C HIS A 345 3.02 19.17 -6.68
N THR A 346 4.25 19.40 -6.22
CA THR A 346 5.29 20.12 -6.96
C THR A 346 6.50 19.19 -7.13
N PRO A 347 6.90 18.84 -8.35
CA PRO A 347 8.02 17.93 -8.63
C PRO A 347 9.40 18.42 -8.17
#